data_AF-A0A0Q3TMD7-F1
#
_entry.id   AF-A0A0Q3TMD7-F1
#
_cell.length_a   1.000
_cell.length_b   1.000
_cell.length_c   1.000
_cell.angle_alpha   90.00
_cell.angle_beta   90.00
_cell.angle_gamma   90.00
#
_symmetry.space_group_name_H-M   'P 1'
#
loop_
_entity.id
_entity.type
_entity.pdbx_description
1 polymer ?
#
loop_
_entity_poly.entity_id
_entity_poly.type
_entity_poly.pdbx_seq_one_letter_code
_entity_poly.pdbx_strand_id
1 'polypeptide(L)'
;MTNVKLAIIYYSSTGTNYQLAKWAEEAAKEAGAEVKVLKVEELAPAAAIESNPAWKKHYDETQNVPVATAADIEWADAIIFSAPTRFGNIPSQMKQFLDTLGGFWAQGKTVNKVVSAMASAGNSNGGQEQTIHAIYTSMMHWGTIIVPPGYTDQSIYAAGGNPYGTTVTQGQDGKMVEDVQGAVKHQAKRTVQVAEWVKAGLQ
;
A
#
# COMPACT_ATOMS: atom_id res chain seq x y z
N MET A 1 -23.03 11.48 -5.43
CA MET A 1 -21.98 10.50 -5.73
C MET A 1 -21.61 9.82 -4.42
N THR A 2 -21.68 8.50 -4.36
CA THR A 2 -21.33 7.77 -3.13
C THR A 2 -19.82 7.84 -2.92
N ASN A 3 -19.35 8.39 -1.80
CA ASN A 3 -17.92 8.42 -1.50
C ASN A 3 -17.33 6.99 -1.58
N VAL A 4 -16.25 6.85 -2.35
CA VAL A 4 -15.44 5.62 -2.39
C VAL A 4 -14.78 5.44 -1.03
N LYS A 5 -14.86 4.23 -0.48
CA LYS A 5 -14.16 3.86 0.76
C LYS A 5 -12.81 3.25 0.41
N LEU A 6 -11.74 3.95 0.73
CA LEU A 6 -10.37 3.53 0.46
C LEU A 6 -9.67 3.10 1.75
N ALA A 7 -9.21 1.86 1.80
CA ALA A 7 -8.27 1.38 2.82
C ALA A 7 -6.83 1.46 2.28
N ILE A 8 -5.96 2.19 2.97
CA ILE A 8 -4.53 2.21 2.68
C ILE A 8 -3.85 1.36 3.76
N ILE A 9 -3.44 0.15 3.38
CA ILE A 9 -2.87 -0.85 4.30
C ILE A 9 -1.38 -0.90 4.08
N TYR A 10 -0.59 -0.55 5.09
CA TYR A 10 0.85 -0.49 4.96
C TYR A 10 1.58 -1.28 6.05
N TYR A 11 2.75 -1.80 5.71
CA TYR A 11 3.77 -2.14 6.69
C TYR A 11 4.98 -1.23 6.47
N SER A 12 5.61 -0.78 7.54
CA SER A 12 6.76 0.11 7.49
C SER A 12 7.63 -0.10 8.72
N SER A 13 8.90 -0.41 8.52
CA SER A 13 9.87 -0.46 9.62
C SER A 13 10.37 0.94 9.95
N THR A 14 10.85 1.68 8.95
CA THR A 14 11.59 2.94 9.13
C THR A 14 10.86 4.19 8.63
N GLY A 15 9.57 4.10 8.33
CA GLY A 15 8.72 5.24 8.00
C GLY A 15 8.47 5.49 6.50
N THR A 16 9.25 4.89 5.59
CA THR A 16 9.14 5.14 4.15
C THR A 16 7.74 4.83 3.60
N ASN A 17 7.25 3.60 3.81
CA ASN A 17 5.94 3.17 3.29
C ASN A 17 4.78 3.84 4.02
N TYR A 18 4.98 4.26 5.28
CA TYR A 18 4.04 5.11 5.99
C TYR A 18 3.91 6.48 5.32
N GLN A 19 5.02 7.11 4.94
CA GLN A 19 5.00 8.38 4.23
C GLN A 19 4.31 8.25 2.86
N LEU A 20 4.54 7.16 2.11
CA LEU A 20 3.78 6.87 0.88
C LEU A 20 2.28 6.76 1.18
N ALA A 21 1.90 6.07 2.26
CA ALA A 21 0.50 5.94 2.67
C ALA A 21 -0.13 7.30 3.03
N LYS A 22 0.62 8.21 3.66
CA LYS A 22 0.15 9.57 4.00
C LYS A 22 -0.07 10.43 2.76
N TRP A 23 0.82 10.37 1.77
CA TRP A 23 0.61 11.08 0.50
C TRP A 23 -0.57 10.51 -0.30
N ALA A 24 -0.74 9.18 -0.29
CA ALA A 24 -1.90 8.53 -0.91
C ALA A 24 -3.21 8.94 -0.21
N GLU A 25 -3.21 9.03 1.13
CA GLU A 25 -4.36 9.48 1.92
C GLU A 25 -4.77 10.91 1.55
N GLU A 26 -3.81 11.83 1.49
CA GLU A 26 -4.04 13.22 1.12
C GLU A 26 -4.71 13.32 -0.26
N ALA A 27 -4.13 12.68 -1.27
CA ALA A 27 -4.65 12.72 -2.64
C ALA A 27 -5.99 12.01 -2.81
N ALA A 28 -6.24 10.92 -2.07
CA ALA A 28 -7.53 10.23 -2.11
C ALA A 28 -8.64 11.06 -1.45
N LYS A 29 -8.34 11.76 -0.34
CA LYS A 29 -9.27 12.71 0.28
C LYS A 29 -9.58 13.89 -0.63
N GLU A 30 -8.58 14.44 -1.31
CA GLU A 30 -8.77 15.47 -2.36
C GLU A 30 -9.69 14.97 -3.48
N ALA A 31 -9.64 13.69 -3.81
CA ALA A 31 -10.54 13.04 -4.79
C ALA A 31 -11.92 12.66 -4.21
N GLY A 32 -12.24 13.05 -2.97
CA GLY A 32 -13.55 12.82 -2.35
C GLY A 32 -13.75 11.44 -1.71
N ALA A 33 -12.70 10.63 -1.57
CA ALA A 33 -12.80 9.33 -0.91
C ALA A 33 -12.89 9.46 0.63
N GLU A 34 -13.60 8.53 1.26
CA GLU A 34 -13.50 8.25 2.69
C GLU A 34 -12.30 7.32 2.89
N VAL A 35 -11.28 7.76 3.65
CA VAL A 35 -9.99 7.06 3.70
C VAL A 35 -9.66 6.57 5.11
N LYS A 36 -9.20 5.32 5.22
CA LYS A 36 -8.55 4.77 6.41
C LYS A 36 -7.09 4.45 6.09
N VAL A 37 -6.16 4.95 6.91
CA VAL A 37 -4.76 4.53 6.90
C VAL A 37 -4.55 3.54 8.03
N LEU A 38 -4.15 2.32 7.68
CA LEU A 38 -4.08 1.18 8.58
C LEU A 38 -2.69 0.57 8.52
N LYS A 39 -2.05 0.38 9.68
CA LYS A 39 -0.78 -0.35 9.75
C LYS A 39 -1.04 -1.85 9.84
N VAL A 40 -0.13 -2.66 9.33
CA VAL A 40 -0.09 -4.08 9.63
C VAL A 40 0.62 -4.30 10.97
N GLU A 41 0.17 -5.30 11.72
CA GLU A 41 0.73 -5.68 13.02
C GLU A 41 2.24 -5.96 12.92
N GLU A 42 3.00 -5.47 13.90
CA GLU A 42 4.44 -5.74 14.00
C GLU A 42 4.66 -7.13 14.59
N LEU A 43 5.58 -7.89 13.99
CA LEU A 43 5.93 -9.24 14.43
C LEU A 43 7.36 -9.33 14.99
N ALA A 44 8.17 -8.29 14.79
CA ALA A 44 9.54 -8.26 15.26
C ALA A 44 9.59 -8.20 16.80
N PRO A 45 10.51 -8.95 17.44
CA PRO A 45 10.78 -8.78 18.87
C PRO A 45 11.24 -7.36 19.19
N ALA A 46 10.91 -6.88 20.40
CA ALA A 46 11.29 -5.54 20.86
C ALA A 46 12.79 -5.24 20.68
N ALA A 47 13.67 -6.21 21.00
CA ALA A 47 15.12 -6.05 20.82
C ALA A 47 15.54 -5.75 19.37
N ALA A 48 14.85 -6.31 18.37
CA ALA A 48 15.14 -6.02 16.97
C ALA A 48 14.73 -4.59 16.60
N ILE A 49 13.58 -4.12 17.09
CA ILE A 49 13.09 -2.76 16.88
C ILE A 49 14.04 -1.76 17.56
N GLU A 50 14.42 -2.02 18.81
CA GLU A 50 15.33 -1.17 19.60
C GLU A 50 16.74 -1.07 19.00
N SER A 51 17.21 -2.11 18.30
CA SER A 51 18.52 -2.11 17.66
C SER A 51 18.64 -1.14 16.48
N ASN A 52 17.52 -0.64 15.95
CA ASN A 52 17.49 0.31 14.84
C ASN A 52 16.77 1.61 15.26
N PRO A 53 17.49 2.73 15.47
CA PRO A 53 16.90 3.99 15.93
C PRO A 53 15.78 4.52 15.02
N ALA A 54 15.88 4.35 13.71
CA ALA A 54 14.84 4.79 12.77
C ALA A 54 13.58 3.91 12.89
N TRP A 55 13.75 2.61 13.16
CA TRP A 55 12.62 1.71 13.40
C TRP A 55 11.95 2.02 14.73
N LYS A 56 12.72 2.17 15.81
CA LYS A 56 12.19 2.55 17.14
C LYS A 56 11.41 3.85 17.08
N LYS A 57 11.98 4.88 16.43
CA LYS A 57 11.30 6.17 16.24
C LYS A 57 9.97 6.01 15.51
N HIS A 58 9.98 5.33 14.36
CA HIS A 58 8.75 5.13 13.59
C HIS A 58 7.70 4.31 14.37
N TYR A 59 8.14 3.27 15.07
CA TYR A 59 7.28 2.46 15.93
C TYR A 59 6.59 3.33 16.99
N ASP A 60 7.33 4.18 17.70
CA ASP A 60 6.77 5.08 18.72
C ASP A 60 5.80 6.11 18.13
N GLU A 61 6.14 6.72 16.99
CA GLU A 61 5.33 7.74 16.33
C GLU A 61 4.00 7.21 15.77
N THR A 62 3.91 5.89 15.53
CA THR A 62 2.75 5.26 14.89
C THR A 62 1.92 4.37 15.81
N GLN A 63 2.08 4.50 17.14
CA GLN A 63 1.27 3.77 18.11
C GLN A 63 -0.24 4.04 17.95
N ASN A 64 -0.61 5.25 17.55
CA ASN A 64 -2.01 5.64 17.36
C ASN A 64 -2.59 5.29 15.98
N VAL A 65 -1.78 4.77 15.05
CA VAL A 65 -2.28 4.30 13.76
C VAL A 65 -3.01 2.97 13.98
N PRO A 66 -4.28 2.84 13.60
CA PRO A 66 -5.04 1.61 13.79
C PRO A 66 -4.44 0.45 13.00
N VAL A 67 -4.55 -0.76 13.56
CA VAL A 67 -4.10 -2.00 12.92
C VAL A 67 -5.18 -2.49 11.96
N ALA A 68 -4.78 -2.91 10.76
CA ALA A 68 -5.69 -3.42 9.73
C ALA A 68 -6.38 -4.71 10.17
N THR A 69 -7.68 -4.81 9.91
CA THR A 69 -8.48 -6.00 10.23
C THR A 69 -9.30 -6.47 9.02
N ALA A 70 -9.91 -7.65 9.13
CA ALA A 70 -10.85 -8.15 8.10
C ALA A 70 -12.05 -7.20 7.89
N ALA A 71 -12.51 -6.50 8.94
CA ALA A 71 -13.61 -5.55 8.85
C ALA A 71 -13.25 -4.33 7.98
N ASP A 72 -11.97 -3.95 7.92
CA ASP A 72 -11.51 -2.88 7.05
C ASP A 72 -11.50 -3.30 5.58
N ILE A 73 -11.15 -4.57 5.31
CA ILE A 73 -11.29 -5.14 3.97
C ILE A 73 -12.76 -5.17 3.56
N GLU A 74 -13.67 -5.57 4.45
CA GLU A 74 -15.11 -5.58 4.19
C GLU A 74 -15.65 -4.18 3.88
N TRP A 75 -15.25 -3.19 4.69
CA TRP A 75 -15.67 -1.80 4.55
C TRP A 75 -15.20 -1.17 3.23
N ALA A 76 -14.03 -1.54 2.72
CA ALA A 76 -13.39 -0.89 1.59
C ALA A 76 -14.01 -1.25 0.22
N ASP A 77 -14.21 -0.25 -0.63
CA ASP A 77 -14.44 -0.41 -2.07
C ASP A 77 -13.10 -0.58 -2.81
N ALA A 78 -12.06 0.11 -2.32
CA ALA A 78 -10.73 0.12 -2.88
C ALA A 78 -9.65 -0.07 -1.81
N ILE A 79 -8.51 -0.66 -2.19
CA ILE A 79 -7.39 -0.93 -1.30
C ILE A 79 -6.08 -0.52 -1.97
N ILE A 80 -5.22 0.19 -1.25
CA ILE A 80 -3.82 0.41 -1.65
C ILE A 80 -2.93 -0.29 -0.62
N PHE A 81 -2.14 -1.25 -1.06
CA PHE A 81 -1.11 -1.88 -0.24
C PHE A 81 0.22 -1.16 -0.38
N SER A 82 0.97 -1.01 0.71
CA SER A 82 2.31 -0.41 0.69
C SER A 82 3.26 -1.17 1.60
N ALA A 83 4.34 -1.73 1.05
CA ALA A 83 5.27 -2.55 1.83
C ALA A 83 6.73 -2.44 1.36
N PRO A 84 7.70 -2.46 2.29
CA PRO A 84 9.11 -2.57 1.93
C PRO A 84 9.42 -3.97 1.41
N THR A 85 10.34 -4.07 0.45
CA THR A 85 10.87 -5.35 -0.01
C THR A 85 11.57 -6.10 1.12
N ARG A 86 11.39 -7.42 1.12
CA ARG A 86 12.24 -8.39 1.82
C ARG A 86 12.62 -9.47 0.81
N PHE A 87 13.85 -9.41 0.33
CA PHE A 87 14.38 -10.33 -0.69
C PHE A 87 13.52 -10.42 -1.96
N GLY A 88 12.96 -9.29 -2.41
CA GLY A 88 12.10 -9.24 -3.59
C GLY A 88 10.67 -9.75 -3.35
N ASN A 89 10.26 -9.90 -2.10
CA ASN A 89 8.93 -10.32 -1.71
C ASN A 89 8.35 -9.39 -0.64
N ILE A 90 7.08 -9.58 -0.29
CA ILE A 90 6.43 -8.90 0.82
C ILE A 90 7.04 -9.30 2.18
N PRO A 91 7.06 -8.40 3.18
CA PRO A 91 7.55 -8.70 4.51
C PRO A 91 6.62 -9.68 5.23
N SER A 92 7.15 -10.46 6.17
CA SER A 92 6.38 -11.46 6.91
C SER A 92 5.19 -10.86 7.66
N GLN A 93 5.31 -9.61 8.13
CA GLN A 93 4.22 -8.84 8.73
C GLN A 93 3.04 -8.72 7.76
N MET A 94 3.28 -8.24 6.54
CA MET A 94 2.25 -8.12 5.50
C MET A 94 1.68 -9.50 5.14
N LYS A 95 2.54 -10.52 5.00
CA LYS A 95 2.09 -11.88 4.70
C LYS A 95 1.18 -12.44 5.78
N GLN A 96 1.52 -12.25 7.06
CA GLN A 96 0.71 -12.69 8.19
C GLN A 96 -0.69 -12.06 8.17
N PHE A 97 -0.79 -10.76 7.87
CA PHE A 97 -2.08 -10.10 7.71
C PHE A 97 -2.92 -10.76 6.60
N LEU A 98 -2.34 -10.95 5.41
CA LEU A 98 -3.04 -11.61 4.30
C LEU A 98 -3.48 -13.04 4.66
N ASP A 99 -2.66 -13.77 5.41
CA ASP A 99 -2.96 -15.15 5.83
C ASP A 99 -4.12 -15.24 6.82
N THR A 100 -4.38 -14.18 7.60
CA THR A 100 -5.57 -14.14 8.49
C THR A 100 -6.90 -14.03 7.72
N LEU A 101 -6.86 -13.70 6.42
CA LEU A 101 -8.05 -13.41 5.62
C LEU A 101 -8.59 -14.62 4.86
N GLY A 102 -8.05 -15.83 5.09
CA GLY A 102 -8.49 -17.05 4.38
C GLY A 102 -10.00 -17.33 4.51
N GLY A 103 -10.57 -17.21 5.71
CA GLY A 103 -12.02 -17.40 5.91
C GLY A 103 -12.87 -16.29 5.27
N PHE A 104 -12.33 -15.08 5.19
CA PHE A 104 -12.98 -13.92 4.58
C PHE A 104 -12.99 -14.04 3.04
N TRP A 105 -11.85 -14.46 2.48
CA TRP A 105 -11.70 -14.82 1.08
C TRP A 105 -12.64 -15.95 0.66
N ALA A 106 -12.73 -17.03 1.45
CA ALA A 106 -13.58 -18.18 1.14
C ALA A 106 -15.08 -17.83 1.04
N GLN A 107 -15.50 -16.74 1.69
CA GLN A 107 -16.88 -16.20 1.61
C GLN A 107 -17.11 -15.30 0.39
N GLY A 108 -16.10 -15.10 -0.47
CA GLY A 108 -16.18 -14.21 -1.63
C GLY A 108 -16.15 -12.73 -1.29
N LYS A 109 -15.91 -12.36 -0.03
CA LYS A 109 -16.01 -10.96 0.43
C LYS A 109 -14.88 -10.05 -0.07
N THR A 110 -13.87 -10.60 -0.74
CA THR A 110 -12.76 -9.84 -1.35
C THR A 110 -12.99 -9.52 -2.83
N VAL A 111 -13.98 -10.15 -3.46
CA VAL A 111 -14.20 -10.10 -4.90
C VAL A 111 -14.61 -8.69 -5.34
N ASN A 112 -14.15 -8.29 -6.53
CA ASN A 112 -14.43 -7.01 -7.19
C ASN A 112 -13.93 -5.74 -6.47
N LYS A 113 -13.21 -5.87 -5.35
CA LYS A 113 -12.51 -4.73 -4.74
C LYS A 113 -11.43 -4.23 -5.69
N VAL A 114 -11.30 -2.90 -5.82
CA VAL A 114 -10.23 -2.30 -6.62
C VAL A 114 -8.94 -2.27 -5.82
N VAL A 115 -7.82 -2.74 -6.38
CA VAL A 115 -6.55 -2.82 -5.64
C VAL A 115 -5.38 -2.23 -6.42
N SER A 116 -4.54 -1.49 -5.71
CA SER A 116 -3.23 -1.04 -6.19
C SER A 116 -2.13 -1.32 -5.16
N ALA A 117 -0.86 -1.25 -5.55
CA ALA A 117 0.27 -1.52 -4.67
C ALA A 117 1.42 -0.51 -4.84
N MET A 118 2.11 -0.22 -3.75
CA MET A 118 3.34 0.56 -3.68
C MET A 118 4.40 -0.23 -2.91
N ALA A 119 5.68 0.09 -3.12
CA ALA A 119 6.76 -0.55 -2.38
C ALA A 119 7.97 0.35 -2.14
N SER A 120 8.88 -0.09 -1.27
CA SER A 120 10.19 0.54 -1.13
C SER A 120 11.31 -0.48 -1.04
N ALA A 121 12.55 -0.09 -1.36
CA ALA A 121 13.72 -0.95 -1.22
C ALA A 121 14.98 -0.15 -0.91
N GLY A 122 16.03 -0.81 -0.38
CA GLY A 122 17.33 -0.15 -0.19
C GLY A 122 18.06 0.13 -1.51
N ASN A 123 17.73 -0.63 -2.57
CA ASN A 123 18.31 -0.49 -3.91
C ASN A 123 17.18 -0.38 -4.94
N SER A 124 17.37 0.45 -5.98
CA SER A 124 16.40 0.68 -7.05
C SER A 124 15.94 -0.62 -7.74
N ASN A 125 16.88 -1.50 -8.08
CA ASN A 125 16.59 -2.82 -8.67
C ASN A 125 16.59 -3.96 -7.64
N GLY A 126 16.49 -3.65 -6.34
CA GLY A 126 16.50 -4.63 -5.23
C GLY A 126 15.17 -5.35 -5.00
N GLY A 127 14.38 -5.58 -6.04
CA GLY A 127 13.09 -6.26 -5.96
C GLY A 127 11.88 -5.34 -5.68
N GLN A 128 11.97 -4.05 -6.00
CA GLN A 128 10.82 -3.12 -5.94
C GLN A 128 9.64 -3.62 -6.77
N GLU A 129 9.89 -3.98 -8.03
CA GLU A 129 8.88 -4.52 -8.95
C GLU A 129 8.33 -5.87 -8.45
N GLN A 130 9.22 -6.78 -8.03
CA GLN A 130 8.81 -8.12 -7.58
C GLN A 130 7.96 -8.11 -6.32
N THR A 131 8.21 -7.15 -5.41
CA THR A 131 7.36 -6.97 -4.22
C THR A 131 5.94 -6.58 -4.59
N ILE A 132 5.77 -5.69 -5.57
CA ILE A 132 4.44 -5.34 -6.11
C ILE A 132 3.80 -6.56 -6.78
N HIS A 133 4.54 -7.30 -7.59
CA HIS A 133 4.02 -8.54 -8.20
C HIS A 133 3.55 -9.54 -7.15
N ALA A 134 4.30 -9.75 -6.06
CA ALA A 134 3.90 -10.64 -4.98
C ALA A 134 2.58 -10.22 -4.30
N ILE A 135 2.38 -8.91 -4.10
CA ILE A 135 1.09 -8.37 -3.65
C ILE A 135 0.01 -8.73 -4.67
N TYR A 136 0.22 -8.39 -5.95
CA TYR A 136 -0.77 -8.61 -7.00
C TYR A 136 -1.10 -10.09 -7.22
N THR A 137 -0.15 -11.01 -7.08
CA THR A 137 -0.44 -12.45 -7.10
C THR A 137 -1.46 -12.81 -6.04
N SER A 138 -1.31 -12.32 -4.81
CA SER A 138 -2.29 -12.55 -3.74
C SER A 138 -3.65 -11.92 -4.08
N MET A 139 -3.64 -10.72 -4.68
CA MET A 139 -4.85 -10.00 -5.08
C MET A 139 -5.61 -10.67 -6.22
N MET A 140 -4.93 -11.37 -7.13
CA MET A 140 -5.58 -12.19 -8.17
C MET A 140 -6.39 -13.33 -7.54
N HIS A 141 -5.85 -14.01 -6.51
CA HIS A 141 -6.59 -15.05 -5.79
C HIS A 141 -7.84 -14.51 -5.09
N TRP A 142 -7.82 -13.25 -4.66
CA TRP A 142 -8.96 -12.57 -4.06
C TRP A 142 -10.08 -12.21 -5.04
N GLY A 143 -9.87 -12.36 -6.35
CA GLY A 143 -10.82 -11.92 -7.37
C GLY A 143 -10.97 -10.40 -7.42
N THR A 144 -9.90 -9.67 -7.10
CA THR A 144 -9.88 -8.20 -7.12
C THR A 144 -9.68 -7.67 -8.53
N ILE A 145 -9.94 -6.37 -8.71
CA ILE A 145 -9.64 -5.63 -9.92
C ILE A 145 -8.34 -4.86 -9.69
N ILE A 146 -7.25 -5.33 -10.30
CA ILE A 146 -5.92 -4.72 -10.13
C ILE A 146 -5.80 -3.47 -11.01
N VAL A 147 -5.48 -2.34 -10.38
CA VAL A 147 -5.44 -1.00 -10.97
C VAL A 147 -4.06 -0.39 -10.72
N PRO A 148 -3.04 -0.75 -11.53
CA PRO A 148 -1.70 -0.19 -11.40
C PRO A 148 -1.64 1.20 -12.05
N PRO A 149 -0.70 2.10 -11.67
CA PRO A 149 -0.64 3.44 -12.27
C PRO A 149 -0.38 3.40 -13.78
N GLY A 150 0.39 2.43 -14.29
CA GLY A 150 0.91 2.46 -15.64
C GLY A 150 1.74 3.72 -15.91
N TYR A 151 1.87 4.12 -17.16
CA TYR A 151 2.49 5.38 -17.57
C TYR A 151 1.44 6.46 -17.86
N THR A 152 0.45 6.59 -16.97
CA THR A 152 -0.74 7.42 -17.21
C THR A 152 -0.59 8.88 -16.76
N ASP A 153 0.57 9.27 -16.21
CA ASP A 153 0.90 10.64 -15.83
C ASP A 153 2.42 10.89 -15.89
N GLN A 154 2.84 12.13 -16.10
CA GLN A 154 4.25 12.51 -16.19
C GLN A 154 5.02 12.29 -14.88
N SER A 155 4.35 12.40 -13.74
CA SER A 155 4.96 12.15 -12.43
C SER A 155 5.48 10.72 -12.27
N ILE A 156 4.95 9.75 -13.02
CA ILE A 156 5.45 8.36 -13.02
C ILE A 156 6.87 8.31 -13.58
N TYR A 157 7.17 9.05 -14.65
CA TYR A 157 8.51 9.11 -15.22
C TYR A 157 9.49 9.80 -14.27
N ALA A 158 9.07 10.89 -13.63
CA ALA A 158 9.87 11.59 -12.61
C ALA A 158 10.20 10.69 -11.40
N ALA A 159 9.28 9.78 -11.04
CA ALA A 159 9.44 8.81 -9.96
C ALA A 159 10.26 7.55 -10.35
N GLY A 160 10.90 7.52 -11.52
CA GLY A 160 11.71 6.39 -11.98
C GLY A 160 11.00 5.41 -12.92
N GLY A 161 9.72 5.66 -13.25
CA GLY A 161 9.04 4.99 -14.37
C GLY A 161 8.57 3.57 -14.08
N ASN A 162 8.06 3.27 -12.88
CA ASN A 162 7.52 1.96 -12.54
C ASN A 162 6.00 1.87 -12.84
N PRO A 163 5.58 1.09 -13.86
CA PRO A 163 4.17 1.02 -14.25
C PRO A 163 3.34 0.11 -13.34
N TYR A 164 3.97 -0.79 -12.59
CA TYR A 164 3.27 -1.75 -11.73
C TYR A 164 2.70 -1.09 -10.47
N GLY A 165 3.39 -0.06 -9.99
CA GLY A 165 3.07 0.67 -8.77
C GLY A 165 4.22 1.60 -8.42
N THR A 166 3.93 2.68 -7.71
CA THR A 166 4.95 3.64 -7.29
C THR A 166 5.90 2.99 -6.30
N THR A 167 7.20 3.07 -6.58
CA THR A 167 8.24 2.52 -5.73
C THR A 167 9.31 3.54 -5.44
N VAL A 168 9.99 3.40 -4.30
CA VAL A 168 11.03 4.34 -3.88
C VAL A 168 12.22 3.64 -3.27
N THR A 169 13.40 4.12 -3.62
CA THR A 169 14.66 3.70 -3.02
C THR A 169 14.87 4.47 -1.72
N GLN A 170 15.04 3.76 -0.61
CA GLN A 170 15.53 4.32 0.64
C GLN A 170 17.06 4.30 0.60
N GLY A 171 17.66 5.48 0.48
CA GLY A 171 19.10 5.67 0.52
C GLY A 171 19.72 5.28 1.87
N GLN A 172 21.04 5.16 1.92
CA GLN A 172 21.78 4.83 3.14
C GLN A 172 21.63 5.89 4.24
N ASP A 173 21.31 7.13 3.87
CA ASP A 173 21.00 8.23 4.79
C ASP A 173 19.54 8.18 5.32
N GLY A 174 18.79 7.13 4.95
CA GLY A 174 17.39 6.92 5.34
C GLY A 174 16.38 7.72 4.53
N LYS A 175 16.82 8.56 3.59
CA LYS A 175 15.94 9.40 2.77
C LYS A 175 15.47 8.67 1.51
N MET A 176 14.38 9.15 0.94
CA MET A 176 13.93 8.72 -0.38
C MET A 176 14.85 9.33 -1.44
N VAL A 177 15.27 8.52 -2.42
CA VAL A 177 16.16 8.96 -3.51
C VAL A 177 15.36 9.64 -4.61
N GLU A 178 14.27 9.03 -5.07
CA GLU A 178 13.41 9.55 -6.12
C GLU A 178 12.34 10.51 -5.57
N ASP A 179 11.91 11.49 -6.39
CA ASP A 179 10.72 12.30 -6.09
C ASP A 179 9.46 11.53 -6.52
N VAL A 180 8.90 10.79 -5.57
CA VAL A 180 7.77 9.89 -5.81
C VAL A 180 6.42 10.47 -5.38
N GLN A 181 6.38 11.65 -4.75
CA GLN A 181 5.14 12.18 -4.16
C GLN A 181 4.07 12.39 -5.23
N GLY A 182 4.43 12.95 -6.39
CA GLY A 182 3.51 13.13 -7.52
C GLY A 182 2.92 11.80 -8.01
N ALA A 183 3.77 10.79 -8.17
CA ALA A 183 3.38 9.45 -8.63
C ALA A 183 2.44 8.75 -7.63
N VAL A 184 2.73 8.84 -6.33
CA VAL A 184 1.85 8.33 -5.27
C VAL A 184 0.48 9.00 -5.34
N LYS A 185 0.45 10.34 -5.41
CA LYS A 185 -0.80 11.10 -5.47
C LYS A 185 -1.62 10.74 -6.71
N HIS A 186 -0.98 10.59 -7.87
CA HIS A 186 -1.62 10.15 -9.10
C HIS A 186 -2.20 8.74 -8.98
N GLN A 187 -1.40 7.78 -8.51
CA GLN A 187 -1.84 6.40 -8.32
C GLN A 187 -3.05 6.30 -7.38
N ALA A 188 -3.05 7.06 -6.28
CA ALA A 188 -4.17 7.12 -5.35
C ALA A 188 -5.45 7.66 -6.01
N LYS A 189 -5.35 8.80 -6.72
CA LYS A 189 -6.48 9.40 -7.45
C LYS A 189 -7.03 8.45 -8.52
N ARG A 190 -6.15 7.79 -9.28
CA ARG A 190 -6.54 6.79 -10.28
C ARG A 190 -7.25 5.60 -9.65
N THR A 191 -6.76 5.11 -8.51
CA THR A 191 -7.38 4.00 -7.78
C THR A 191 -8.80 4.38 -7.33
N VAL A 192 -8.97 5.58 -6.76
CA VAL A 192 -10.29 6.10 -6.36
C VAL A 192 -11.22 6.24 -7.56
N GLN A 193 -10.74 6.81 -8.67
CA GLN A 193 -11.54 7.01 -9.86
C GLN A 193 -12.07 5.70 -10.45
N VAL A 194 -11.22 4.67 -10.54
CA VAL A 194 -11.66 3.36 -11.06
C VAL A 194 -12.61 2.67 -10.09
N ALA A 195 -12.38 2.79 -8.79
CA ALA A 195 -13.31 2.26 -7.78
C ALA A 195 -14.68 2.93 -7.84
N GLU A 196 -14.73 4.23 -8.14
CA GLU A 196 -15.99 4.93 -8.39
C GLU A 196 -16.74 4.35 -9.59
N TRP A 197 -16.04 4.09 -10.71
CA TRP A 197 -16.64 3.47 -11.90
C TRP A 197 -17.18 2.07 -11.61
N VAL A 198 -16.40 1.23 -10.91
CA VAL A 198 -16.83 -0.12 -10.52
C VAL A 198 -18.06 -0.05 -9.60
N LYS A 199 -18.02 0.81 -8.59
CA LYS A 199 -19.13 1.00 -7.64
C LYS A 199 -20.41 1.49 -8.32
N ALA A 200 -20.29 2.41 -9.27
CA ALA A 200 -21.42 2.90 -10.05
C ALA A 200 -21.99 1.82 -10.99
N GLY A 201 -21.16 0.96 -11.56
CA GLY A 201 -21.60 -0.12 -12.44
C GLY A 201 -22.21 -1.34 -11.74
N LEU A 202 -22.03 -1.47 -10.41
CA LEU A 202 -22.64 -2.53 -9.59
C LEU A 202 -24.00 -2.13 -8.98
N GLN A 203 -24.40 -0.87 -9.13
CA GLN A 203 -25.71 -0.34 -8.72
C GLN A 203 -26.74 -0.49 -9.84
#